data_AF-A0A2X8U1Z8-F1
#
_entry.id   AF-A0A2X8U1Z8-F1
#
_cell.length_a   1.000
_cell.length_b   1.000
_cell.length_c   1.000
_cell.angle_alpha   90.00
_cell.angle_beta   90.00
_cell.angle_gamma   90.00
#
_symmetry.space_group_name_H-M   'P 1'
#
loop_
_entity.id
_entity.type
_entity.pdbx_description
1 polymer ?
#
loop_
_entity_poly.entity_id
_entity_poly.type
_entity_poly.pdbx_seq_one_letter_code
_entity_poly.pdbx_strand_id
1 'polypeptide(L)'
;MVSRKRNSVIYRFASLLLVLMLNACSALQGTPQPAPPVTDHPQEIRRNQTQGLQRIGSVSTMVRGSPDDALAEIKAKAVAAKADYYVVVMVDETIVTGQWYSQAILYRK
;
A
#
# COMPACT_ATOMS: atom_id res chain seq x y z
N MET A 1 -27.28 -44.09 -15.21
CA MET A 1 -25.93 -43.81 -14.63
C MET A 1 -25.25 -42.55 -15.22
N VAL A 2 -25.67 -42.02 -16.38
CA VAL A 2 -25.08 -40.84 -17.06
C VAL A 2 -25.25 -39.50 -16.31
N SER A 3 -26.39 -39.25 -15.67
CA SER A 3 -26.67 -37.95 -15.01
C SER A 3 -25.80 -37.68 -13.77
N ARG A 4 -25.49 -38.73 -12.98
CA ARG A 4 -24.65 -38.62 -11.75
C ARG A 4 -23.19 -38.25 -12.07
N LYS A 5 -22.66 -38.74 -13.19
CA LYS A 5 -21.30 -38.43 -13.67
C LYS A 5 -21.20 -36.99 -14.16
N ARG A 6 -22.25 -36.47 -14.82
CA ARG A 6 -22.31 -35.08 -15.29
C ARG A 6 -22.35 -34.07 -14.14
N ASN A 7 -23.12 -34.35 -13.08
CA ASN A 7 -23.10 -33.52 -11.87
C ASN A 7 -21.74 -33.51 -11.18
N SER A 8 -21.07 -34.67 -11.07
CA SER A 8 -19.73 -34.75 -10.49
C SER A 8 -18.70 -33.90 -11.24
N VAL A 9 -18.77 -33.87 -12.58
CA VAL A 9 -17.90 -33.04 -13.42
C VAL A 9 -18.19 -31.55 -13.22
N ILE A 10 -19.47 -31.15 -13.17
CA ILE A 10 -19.86 -29.75 -12.92
C ILE A 10 -19.37 -29.27 -11.54
N TYR A 11 -19.55 -30.09 -10.49
CA TYR A 11 -19.06 -29.73 -9.14
C TYR A 11 -17.54 -29.64 -9.07
N ARG A 12 -16.81 -30.47 -9.83
CA ARG A 12 -15.33 -30.39 -9.94
C ARG A 12 -14.89 -29.11 -10.65
N PHE A 13 -15.53 -28.74 -11.76
CA PHE A 13 -15.24 -27.49 -12.47
C PHE A 13 -15.57 -26.26 -11.62
N ALA A 14 -16.72 -26.25 -10.93
CA ALA A 14 -17.10 -25.18 -10.03
C ALA A 14 -16.10 -25.00 -8.88
N SER A 15 -15.63 -26.12 -8.30
CA SER A 15 -14.61 -26.09 -7.25
C SER A 15 -13.27 -25.54 -7.78
N LEU A 16 -12.88 -25.90 -9.01
CA LEU A 16 -11.65 -25.43 -9.64
C LEU A 16 -11.69 -23.92 -9.94
N LEU A 17 -12.82 -23.44 -10.45
CA LEU A 17 -13.08 -22.01 -10.70
C LEU A 17 -13.08 -21.19 -9.41
N LEU A 18 -13.65 -21.73 -8.34
CA LEU A 18 -13.65 -21.10 -7.02
C LEU A 18 -12.22 -20.95 -6.48
N VAL A 19 -11.40 -22.00 -6.58
CA VAL A 19 -9.98 -21.93 -6.17
C VAL A 19 -9.21 -20.91 -7.00
N LEU A 20 -9.45 -20.82 -8.32
CA LEU A 20 -8.83 -19.82 -9.18
C LEU A 20 -9.22 -18.38 -8.77
N MET A 21 -10.50 -18.14 -8.51
CA MET A 21 -11.00 -16.83 -8.06
C MET A 21 -10.44 -16.42 -6.69
N LEU A 22 -10.28 -17.37 -5.77
CA LEU A 22 -9.70 -17.12 -4.43
C LEU A 22 -8.21 -16.73 -4.49
N ASN A 23 -7.45 -17.24 -5.46
CA ASN A 23 -6.03 -16.94 -5.61
C ASN A 23 -5.75 -15.64 -6.42
N ALA A 24 -6.77 -15.06 -7.06
CA ALA A 24 -6.60 -13.84 -7.87
C ALA A 24 -6.27 -12.60 -7.03
N CYS A 25 -6.62 -12.57 -5.75
CA CYS A 25 -6.37 -11.40 -4.88
C CYS A 25 -4.87 -11.11 -4.68
N SER A 26 -4.02 -12.14 -4.66
CA SER A 26 -2.57 -11.97 -4.46
C SER A 26 -1.89 -11.25 -5.63
N ALA A 27 -2.48 -11.26 -6.83
CA ALA A 27 -1.94 -10.56 -7.99
C ALA A 27 -2.01 -9.03 -7.86
N LEU A 28 -2.96 -8.51 -7.06
CA LEU A 28 -3.14 -7.06 -6.90
C LEU A 28 -2.17 -6.43 -5.89
N GLN A 29 -1.58 -7.19 -4.98
CA GLN A 29 -0.64 -6.65 -3.98
C GLN A 29 0.79 -6.42 -4.51
N GLY A 30 1.09 -6.91 -5.72
CA GLY A 30 2.44 -6.91 -6.27
C GLY A 30 3.35 -7.92 -5.55
N THR A 31 4.40 -8.38 -6.24
CA THR A 31 5.41 -9.22 -5.58
C THR A 31 6.16 -8.38 -4.54
N PRO A 32 6.42 -8.93 -3.34
CA PRO A 32 7.29 -8.27 -2.38
C PRO A 32 8.65 -8.00 -3.01
N GLN A 33 9.09 -6.76 -2.92
CA GLN A 33 10.39 -6.33 -3.44
C GLN A 33 11.22 -5.83 -2.24
N PRO A 34 12.53 -6.08 -2.18
CA PRO A 34 13.36 -5.48 -1.14
C PRO A 34 13.30 -3.96 -1.19
N ALA A 35 13.36 -3.33 -0.01
CA ALA A 35 13.52 -1.89 0.10
C ALA A 35 14.84 -1.45 -0.56
N PRO A 36 14.86 -0.28 -1.25
CA PRO A 36 16.10 0.30 -1.76
C PRO A 36 17.12 0.54 -0.62
N PRO A 37 18.43 0.61 -0.90
CA PRO A 37 19.44 0.91 0.11
C PRO A 37 19.11 2.18 0.90
N VAL A 38 19.33 2.16 2.21
CA VAL A 38 19.11 3.34 3.09
C VAL A 38 20.02 4.48 2.65
N THR A 39 19.47 5.70 2.63
CA THR A 39 20.20 6.95 2.36
C THR A 39 20.18 7.86 3.58
N ASP A 40 20.94 8.95 3.52
CA ASP A 40 20.99 9.97 4.57
C ASP A 40 19.67 10.74 4.79
N HIS A 41 18.68 10.53 3.92
CA HIS A 41 17.35 11.11 4.03
C HIS A 41 16.26 10.02 3.88
N PRO A 42 15.08 10.21 4.50
CA PRO A 42 13.97 9.30 4.34
C PRO A 42 13.56 9.17 2.87
N GLN A 43 13.36 7.93 2.41
CA GLN A 43 12.91 7.64 1.05
C GLN A 43 11.44 7.26 1.02
N GLU A 44 10.72 7.74 0.00
CA GLU A 44 9.40 7.21 -0.31
C GLU A 44 9.54 5.82 -0.92
N ILE A 45 8.85 4.84 -0.34
CA ILE A 45 8.81 3.47 -0.85
C ILE A 45 7.37 3.04 -1.10
N ARG A 46 7.22 1.99 -1.93
CA ARG A 46 5.92 1.38 -2.19
C ARG A 46 5.54 0.42 -1.08
N ARG A 47 4.24 0.11 -0.95
CA ARG A 47 3.73 -0.85 0.04
C ARG A 47 4.41 -2.22 -0.06
N ASN A 48 4.68 -2.71 -1.28
CA ASN A 48 5.34 -3.99 -1.51
C ASN A 48 6.85 -3.98 -1.16
N GLN A 49 7.41 -2.83 -0.76
CA GLN A 49 8.81 -2.67 -0.34
C GLN A 49 8.98 -2.57 1.18
N THR A 50 7.91 -2.79 1.94
CA THR A 50 7.92 -2.67 3.41
C THR A 50 8.36 -3.93 4.15
N GLN A 51 8.64 -5.02 3.42
CA GLN A 51 8.98 -6.30 4.01
C GLN A 51 10.28 -6.22 4.83
N GLY A 52 10.20 -6.64 6.10
CA GLY A 52 11.35 -6.63 7.02
C GLY A 52 11.67 -5.28 7.64
N LEU A 53 10.87 -4.23 7.37
CA LEU A 53 11.05 -2.92 7.99
C LEU A 53 10.27 -2.80 9.30
N GLN A 54 10.84 -2.13 10.29
CA GLN A 54 10.15 -1.81 11.54
C GLN A 54 9.26 -0.58 11.33
N ARG A 55 7.94 -0.74 11.51
CA ARG A 55 7.01 0.40 11.55
C ARG A 55 7.26 1.21 12.83
N ILE A 56 7.60 2.48 12.70
CA ILE A 56 7.86 3.38 13.84
C ILE A 56 6.71 4.34 14.14
N GLY A 57 5.77 4.51 13.21
CA GLY A 57 4.61 5.36 13.43
C GLY A 57 3.87 5.74 12.15
N SER A 58 3.02 6.74 12.26
CA SER A 58 2.36 7.39 11.13
C SER A 58 2.29 8.89 11.37
N VAL A 59 2.32 9.65 10.29
CA VAL A 59 2.21 11.10 10.29
C VAL A 59 1.12 11.52 9.31
N SER A 60 0.45 12.63 9.62
CA SER A 60 -0.51 13.25 8.72
C SER A 60 -0.24 14.75 8.61
N THR A 61 -0.77 15.34 7.55
CA THR A 61 -0.69 16.77 7.32
C THR A 61 -1.97 17.30 6.69
N MET A 62 -2.22 18.58 6.90
CA MET A 62 -3.33 19.30 6.32
C MET A 62 -2.84 20.70 5.95
N VAL A 63 -2.73 20.97 4.66
CA VAL A 63 -2.11 22.19 4.13
C VAL A 63 -3.01 22.86 3.11
N ARG A 64 -2.92 24.19 2.99
CA ARG A 64 -3.56 24.92 1.91
C ARG A 64 -2.57 25.15 0.78
N GLY A 65 -2.95 24.81 -0.44
CA GLY A 65 -2.08 24.86 -1.61
C GLY A 65 -2.38 23.72 -2.58
N SER A 66 -1.34 22.94 -2.85
CA SER A 66 -1.31 21.85 -3.83
C SER A 66 -1.09 20.49 -3.16
N PRO A 67 -1.34 19.36 -3.85
CA PRO A 67 -1.00 18.03 -3.34
C PRO A 67 0.51 17.88 -3.06
N ASP A 68 1.35 18.57 -3.84
CA ASP A 68 2.80 18.53 -3.70
C ASP A 68 3.25 19.19 -2.38
N ASP A 69 2.56 20.24 -1.93
CA ASP A 69 2.83 20.87 -0.64
C ASP A 69 2.55 19.90 0.52
N ALA A 70 1.48 19.10 0.39
CA ALA A 70 1.15 18.09 1.39
C ALA A 70 2.22 16.98 1.42
N LEU A 71 2.69 16.54 0.25
CA LEU A 71 3.78 15.57 0.14
C LEU A 71 5.10 16.10 0.69
N ALA A 72 5.43 17.37 0.42
CA ALA A 72 6.62 18.02 0.95
C ALA A 72 6.61 18.08 2.48
N GLU A 73 5.44 18.39 3.08
CA GLU A 73 5.32 18.41 4.54
C GLU A 73 5.39 17.01 5.15
N ILE A 74 4.84 15.98 4.49
CA ILE A 74 5.01 14.58 4.91
C ILE A 74 6.50 14.21 4.90
N LYS A 75 7.24 14.57 3.86
CA LYS A 75 8.69 14.33 3.80
C LYS A 75 9.42 15.03 4.94
N ALA A 76 9.09 16.29 5.23
CA ALA A 76 9.67 17.02 6.36
C ALA A 76 9.36 16.35 7.71
N LYS A 77 8.13 15.86 7.91
CA LYS A 77 7.73 15.09 9.10
C LYS A 77 8.47 13.76 9.21
N ALA A 78 8.71 13.06 8.09
CA ALA A 78 9.52 11.84 8.07
C ALA A 78 10.98 12.11 8.46
N VAL A 79 11.56 13.23 8.00
CA VAL A 79 12.90 13.70 8.41
C VAL A 79 12.94 13.99 9.91
N ALA A 80 11.97 14.74 10.42
CA ALA A 80 11.89 15.08 11.84
C ALA A 80 11.75 13.83 12.73
N ALA A 81 11.02 12.82 12.26
CA ALA A 81 10.88 11.52 12.93
C ALA A 81 12.10 10.60 12.80
N LYS A 82 13.12 11.00 12.03
CA LYS A 82 14.30 10.19 11.70
C LYS A 82 13.91 8.83 11.13
N ALA A 83 12.94 8.81 10.22
CA ALA A 83 12.55 7.61 9.50
C ALA A 83 13.56 7.31 8.38
N ASP A 84 13.83 6.04 8.09
CA ASP A 84 14.62 5.67 6.91
C ASP A 84 13.74 5.62 5.66
N TYR A 85 12.47 5.24 5.86
CA TYR A 85 11.50 5.14 4.79
C TYR A 85 10.14 5.65 5.22
N TYR A 86 9.35 6.07 4.25
CA TYR A 86 7.93 6.37 4.43
C TYR A 86 7.10 5.86 3.26
N VAL A 87 5.85 5.51 3.55
CA VAL A 87 4.86 5.11 2.55
C VAL A 87 3.71 6.09 2.63
N VAL A 88 3.50 6.88 1.58
CA VAL A 88 2.31 7.72 1.47
C VAL A 88 1.10 6.81 1.25
N VAL A 89 0.14 6.90 2.15
CA VAL A 89 -1.08 6.09 2.15
C VAL A 89 -2.17 6.77 1.33
N MET A 90 -2.25 8.10 1.43
CA MET A 90 -3.24 8.93 0.74
C MET A 90 -2.75 10.38 0.59
N VAL A 91 -3.24 11.05 -0.45
CA VAL A 91 -3.14 12.49 -0.68
C VAL A 91 -4.43 12.90 -1.36
N ASP A 92 -5.30 13.60 -0.65
CA ASP A 92 -6.63 13.97 -1.15
C ASP A 92 -6.95 15.42 -0.79
N GLU A 93 -7.69 16.08 -1.67
CA GLU A 93 -8.31 17.37 -1.36
C GLU A 93 -9.45 17.16 -0.36
N THR A 94 -9.55 18.05 0.61
CA THR A 94 -10.64 18.04 1.59
C THR A 94 -11.90 18.70 1.03
N ILE A 95 -12.98 18.75 1.82
CA ILE A 95 -14.19 19.50 1.46
C ILE A 95 -13.92 21.00 1.24
N VAL A 96 -12.81 21.53 1.78
CA VAL A 96 -12.39 22.91 1.58
C VAL A 96 -11.49 22.95 0.35
N THR A 97 -11.98 23.52 -0.75
CA THR A 97 -11.22 23.64 -2.01
C THR A 97 -9.89 24.31 -1.77
N GLY A 98 -8.79 23.71 -2.23
CA GLY A 98 -7.41 24.14 -2.05
C GLY A 98 -6.77 23.65 -0.76
N GLN A 99 -7.47 22.87 0.08
CA GLN A 99 -6.90 22.28 1.29
C GLN A 99 -6.70 20.78 1.09
N TRP A 100 -5.46 20.33 1.26
CA TRP A 100 -5.01 18.98 0.99
C TRP A 100 -4.66 18.27 2.28
N TYR A 101 -5.14 17.04 2.42
CA TYR A 101 -4.80 16.12 3.49
C TYR A 101 -3.92 15.01 2.95
N SER A 102 -2.83 14.69 3.65
CA SER A 102 -2.02 13.52 3.34
C SER A 102 -1.66 12.77 4.61
N GLN A 103 -1.46 11.46 4.47
CA GLN A 103 -1.04 10.58 5.54
C GLN A 103 0.02 9.60 5.04
N ALA A 104 1.03 9.36 5.87
CA ALA A 104 2.08 8.39 5.61
C ALA A 104 2.38 7.50 6.82
N ILE A 105 2.88 6.30 6.54
CA ILE A 105 3.42 5.38 7.53
C ILE A 105 4.94 5.48 7.48
N LEU A 106 5.58 5.55 8.64
CA LEU A 106 7.02 5.68 8.78
C LEU A 106 7.65 4.34 9.16
N TYR A 107 8.82 4.07 8.58
CA TYR A 107 9.57 2.83 8.77
C TYR A 107 11.05 3.11 9.06
N ARG A 108 11.68 2.17 9.77
CA ARG A 108 13.12 2.12 10.07
C ARG A 108 13.66 0.73 9.71
N LYS A 109 14.90 0.69 9.24
CA LYS A 109 15.60 -0.57 8.93
C LYS A 109 16.35 -1.12 10.14
#